data_AF-A0AB39TT23-F1
#
_entry.id   AF-A0AB39TT23-F1
#
_cell.length_a   1.000
_cell.length_b   1.000
_cell.length_c   1.000
_cell.angle_alpha   90.00
_cell.angle_beta   90.00
_cell.angle_gamma   90.00
#
_symmetry.space_group_name_H-M   'P 1'
#
loop_
_entity.id
_entity.type
_entity.pdbx_description
1 polymer ?
#
loop_
_entity_poly.entity_id
_entity_poly.type
_entity_poly.pdbx_seq_one_letter_code
_entity_poly.pdbx_strand_id
1 'polypeptide(L)' 'MTTNLYALPIEGARFERQCGGNLGSENESCVDLARIPGVVDGFVLRDTKPEGGGRELRFDAAELDAFALGWASTRGLTV' A
#
# COMPACT_ATOMS: atom_id res chain seq x y z
N MET A 1 10.06 20.27 5.92
CA MET A 1 10.97 19.20 5.49
C MET A 1 10.16 17.92 5.50
N THR A 2 10.01 17.26 4.36
CA THR A 2 9.32 15.97 4.28
C THR A 2 10.20 14.93 4.97
N THR A 3 9.69 14.31 6.03
CA THR A 3 10.41 13.22 6.72
C THR A 3 10.70 12.12 5.71
N ASN A 4 11.94 11.63 5.64
CA ASN A 4 12.27 10.50 4.78
C ASN A 4 11.58 9.24 5.32
N LEU A 5 10.46 8.85 4.71
CA LEU A 5 9.67 7.70 5.15
C LEU A 5 10.46 6.38 5.11
N TYR A 6 11.44 6.25 4.21
CA TYR A 6 12.28 5.06 4.09
C TYR A 6 13.23 4.85 5.28
N ALA A 7 13.50 5.89 6.06
CA ALA A 7 14.31 5.79 7.28
C ALA A 7 13.49 5.32 8.49
N LEU A 8 12.18 5.17 8.37
CA LEU A 8 11.28 4.89 9.48
C LEU A 8 11.03 3.38 9.63
N PRO A 9 11.03 2.86 10.87
CA PRO A 9 10.72 1.47 11.15
C PRO A 9 9.27 1.15 10.78
N ILE A 10 9.04 -0.08 10.33
CA ILE A 10 7.70 -0.60 10.04
C ILE A 10 7.35 -1.78 10.95
N GLU A 11 8.20 -2.09 11.93
CA GLU A 11 7.95 -3.07 12.98
C GLU A 11 6.68 -2.70 13.75
N GLY A 12 5.73 -3.65 13.81
CA GLY A 12 4.43 -3.42 14.42
C GLY A 12 3.39 -2.76 13.50
N ALA A 13 3.74 -2.43 12.25
CA ALA A 13 2.75 -2.05 11.24
C ALA A 13 1.74 -3.18 11.03
N ARG A 14 0.46 -2.84 11.08
CA ARG A 14 -0.64 -3.78 10.84
C ARG A 14 -1.03 -3.69 9.38
N PHE A 15 -0.58 -4.68 8.60
CA PHE A 15 -0.92 -4.76 7.18
C PHE A 15 -2.34 -5.28 6.99
N GLU A 16 -3.12 -4.49 6.27
CA GLU A 16 -4.42 -4.86 5.76
C GLU A 16 -4.26 -5.35 4.33
N ARG A 17 -4.84 -6.51 4.07
CA ARG A 17 -4.76 -7.16 2.77
C ARG A 17 -5.93 -6.70 1.91
N GLN A 18 -5.62 -6.05 0.80
CA GLN A 18 -6.60 -5.61 -0.18
C GLN A 18 -6.54 -6.52 -1.40
N CYS A 19 -7.58 -7.34 -1.58
CA CYS A 19 -7.68 -8.31 -2.66
C CYS A 19 -8.80 -7.93 -3.64
N GLY A 20 -8.59 -8.27 -4.90
CA GLY A 20 -9.62 -8.19 -5.94
C GLY A 20 -9.60 -9.41 -6.86
N GLY A 21 -10.67 -9.57 -7.65
CA GLY A 21 -10.84 -10.70 -8.59
C GLY A 21 -11.70 -11.84 -8.03
N ASN A 22 -11.50 -13.05 -8.54
CA ASN A 22 -12.20 -14.25 -8.08
C ASN A 22 -11.62 -14.72 -6.74
N LEU A 23 -12.13 -14.13 -5.65
CA LEU A 23 -11.83 -14.52 -4.27
C LEU A 23 -12.13 -16.02 -4.09
N GLY A 24 -11.09 -16.83 -3.87
CA GLY A 24 -11.20 -18.30 -3.76
C GLY A 24 -10.58 -19.12 -4.90
N SER A 25 -9.85 -18.49 -5.83
CA SER A 25 -9.04 -19.17 -6.85
C SER A 25 -7.55 -18.82 -6.73
N GLU A 26 -6.67 -19.61 -7.34
CA GLU A 26 -5.21 -19.39 -7.33
C GLU A 26 -4.75 -18.08 -8.02
N ASN A 27 -5.65 -17.35 -8.67
CA ASN A 27 -5.36 -16.08 -9.35
C ASN A 27 -5.70 -14.84 -8.50
N GLU A 28 -5.81 -14.99 -7.18
CA GLU A 28 -6.05 -13.89 -6.26
C GLU A 28 -4.90 -12.87 -6.33
N SER A 29 -5.21 -11.64 -6.74
CA SER A 29 -4.26 -10.53 -6.78
C SER A 29 -4.53 -9.63 -5.59
N CYS A 30 -3.67 -9.71 -4.59
CA CYS A 30 -3.74 -8.89 -3.39
C CYS A 30 -2.53 -7.97 -3.28
N VAL A 31 -2.72 -6.83 -2.63
CA VAL A 31 -1.68 -5.93 -2.16
C VAL A 31 -1.88 -5.69 -0.66
N ASP A 32 -0.79 -5.58 0.08
CA ASP A 32 -0.83 -5.30 1.51
C ASP A 32 -0.50 -3.82 1.74
N LEU A 33 -1.33 -3.12 2.51
CA LEU A 33 -1.15 -1.71 2.88
C LEU A 33 -1.17 -1.57 4.40
N ALA A 34 -0.29 -0.74 4.97
CA ALA A 34 -0.31 -0.39 6.39
C ALA A 34 0.02 1.09 6.61
N ARG A 35 -0.37 1.61 7.77
CA ARG A 35 0.20 2.85 8.30
C ARG A 35 1.57 2.59 8.91
N ILE A 36 2.50 3.52 8.72
CA ILE A 36 3.82 3.51 9.37
C ILE A 36 3.64 3.94 10.83
N PRO A 37 4.05 3.13 11.82
CA PRO A 37 3.88 3.47 13.24
C PRO A 37 4.58 4.76 13.65
N GLY A 38 3.92 5.59 14.45
CA GLY A 38 4.50 6.83 14.99
C GLY A 38 4.61 7.97 13.99
N VAL A 39 4.09 7.80 12.77
CA VAL A 39 4.14 8.80 11.70
C VAL A 39 2.72 9.20 11.34
N VAL A 40 2.47 10.51 11.36
CA VAL A 40 1.22 11.05 10.83
C VAL A 40 1.25 10.90 9.31
N ASP A 41 0.20 10.30 8.74
CA ASP A 41 -0.01 10.21 7.30
C ASP A 41 1.07 9.47 6.49
N GLY A 42 1.86 8.60 7.13
CA GLY A 42 2.81 7.72 6.44
C GLY A 42 2.22 6.34 6.17
N PHE A 43 2.39 5.83 4.95
CA PHE A 43 1.90 4.51 4.53
C PHE A 43 3.01 3.67 3.92
N VAL A 44 2.88 2.36 4.06
CA VAL A 44 3.77 1.36 3.46
C VAL A 44 2.94 0.34 2.68
N LEU A 45 3.34 0.09 1.43
CA LEU A 45 2.72 -0.84 0.51
C LEU A 45 3.71 -1.95 0.15
N ARG A 46 3.24 -3.21 0.13
CA ARG A 46 4.06 -4.37 -0.25
C ARG A 46 3.29 -5.37 -1.11
N ASP A 47 4.03 -6.14 -1.90
CA ASP A 47 3.49 -7.32 -2.58
C ASP A 47 3.22 -8.41 -1.55
N THR A 48 2.18 -9.22 -1.78
CA THR A 48 1.86 -10.38 -0.93
C THR A 48 2.74 -11.58 -1.26
N LYS A 49 3.42 -11.58 -2.41
CA LYS A 49 4.33 -12.66 -2.83
C LYS A 49 5.71 -12.51 -2.18
N PRO A 50 6.40 -13.62 -1.86
CA PRO A 50 7.70 -13.60 -1.19
C PRO A 50 8.76 -12.79 -1.94
N GLU A 51 8.72 -12.77 -3.27
CA GLU A 51 9.69 -12.04 -4.08
C GLU A 51 9.65 -10.54 -3.77
N GLY A 52 8.49 -9.98 -3.42
CA GLY A 52 8.33 -8.57 -3.07
C GLY A 52 8.84 -8.18 -1.69
N GLY A 53 9.24 -9.14 -0.85
CA GLY A 53 9.71 -8.87 0.51
C GLY A 53 10.95 -7.98 0.56
N GLY A 54 10.99 -7.02 1.50
CA GLY A 54 12.10 -6.09 1.67
C GLY A 54 12.18 -4.99 0.59
N ARG A 55 11.17 -4.91 -0.28
CA ARG A 55 11.07 -3.92 -1.38
C ARG A 55 9.82 -3.06 -1.23
N GLU A 56 9.45 -2.75 0.01
CA GLU A 56 8.24 -2.00 0.32
C GLU A 56 8.31 -0.56 -0.18
N LEU A 57 7.22 -0.10 -0.79
CA LEU A 57 7.06 1.29 -1.21
C LEU A 57 6.45 2.09 -0.06
N ARG A 58 6.86 3.35 0.07
CA ARG A 58 6.37 4.24 1.13
C ARG A 58 5.91 5.55 0.53
N PHE A 59 4.77 6.02 0.99
CA PHE A 59 4.09 7.21 0.49
C PHE A 59 3.50 7.99 1.64
N ASP A 60 3.38 9.31 1.48
CA ASP A 60 2.48 10.06 2.34
C ASP A 60 1.00 9.88 1.89
N ALA A 61 0.06 10.30 2.75
CA ALA A 61 -1.37 10.19 2.46
C ALA A 61 -1.76 10.92 1.16
N ALA A 62 -1.23 12.11 0.92
CA ALA A 62 -1.61 12.94 -0.21
C ALA A 62 -1.14 12.32 -1.54
N GLU A 63 0.06 11.75 -1.57
CA GLU A 63 0.60 11.00 -2.69
C GLU A 63 -0.26 9.75 -2.98
N LEU A 64 -0.58 8.98 -1.94
CA LEU A 64 -1.31 7.72 -2.08
C LEU A 64 -2.78 7.97 -2.50
N ASP A 65 -3.43 8.99 -1.95
CA ASP A 65 -4.80 9.40 -2.30
C ASP A 65 -4.87 9.88 -3.75
N ALA A 66 -3.93 10.74 -4.17
CA ALA A 66 -3.87 11.22 -5.55
C ALA A 66 -3.61 10.08 -6.54
N PHE A 67 -2.72 9.14 -6.19
CA PHE A 67 -2.51 7.92 -6.96
C PHE A 67 -3.79 7.08 -7.07
N ALA A 68 -4.47 6.80 -5.95
CA ALA A 68 -5.65 5.96 -5.92
C ALA A 68 -6.79 6.54 -6.77
N LEU A 69 -7.10 7.83 -6.60
CA LEU A 69 -8.13 8.53 -7.35
C LEU A 69 -7.78 8.63 -8.84
N GLY A 70 -6.53 8.99 -9.16
CA GLY A 70 -6.05 9.09 -10.53
C GLY A 70 -6.11 7.74 -11.24
N TRP A 71 -5.58 6.69 -10.61
CA TRP A 71 -5.59 5.33 -11.16
C TRP A 71 -7.00 4.82 -11.37
N ALA A 72 -7.89 4.94 -10.38
CA ALA A 72 -9.29 4.53 -10.49
C ALA A 72 -10.00 5.22 -11.68
N SER A 73 -9.81 6.53 -11.81
CA SER A 73 -10.33 7.33 -12.93
C SER A 73 -9.83 6.81 -14.29
N THR A 74 -8.52 6.56 -14.45
CA THR A 74 -7.95 6.05 -15.72
C THR A 74 -8.49 4.68 -16.12
N ARG A 75 -9.02 3.92 -15.17
CA ARG A 75 -9.58 2.59 -15.36
C ARG A 75 -11.11 2.58 -15.45
N GLY A 76 -11.76 3.74 -15.28
CA GLY A 76 -13.22 3.86 -15.22
C GLY A 76 -13.84 3.15 -14.01
N LEU A 77 -13.08 3.01 -12.92
CA LEU A 77 -13.56 2.41 -11.67
C LEU A 77 -14.36 3.44 -10.87
N THR A 78 -15.34 2.98 -10.10
CA THR A 78 -16.11 3.82 -9.17
C THR A 78 -15.59 3.60 -7.75
N VAL A 79 -15.39 4.68 -7.01
CA VAL A 79 -14.88 4.70 -5.62
C VAL A 79 -16.00 5.11 -4.68
#